data_AF-A0A392NM98-F1
#
_entry.id   AF-A0A392NM98-F1
#
_cell.length_a   1.000
_cell.length_b   1.000
_cell.length_c   1.000
_cell.angle_alpha   90.00
_cell.angle_beta   90.00
_cell.angle_gamma   90.00
#
_symmetry.space_group_name_H-M   'P 1'
#
loop_
_entity.id
_entity.type
_entity.pdbx_description
1 polymer ?
#
loop_
_entity_poly.entity_id
_entity_poly.type
_entity_poly.pdbx_seq_one_letter_code
_entity_poly.pdbx_strand_id
1 'polypeptide(L)' 'MSGKLQNAEAVFAEMRNYGLPSSAVVYNAYINGLMKGGNFDKAEEIFQRMKKDGCKLSIESYTMLINLYGK' A
#
# COMPACT_ATOMS: atom_id res chain seq x y z
N MET A 1 -9.97 2.07 -14.54
CA MET A 1 -9.31 2.17 -13.21
C MET A 1 -7.84 1.73 -13.22
N SER A 2 -7.37 0.96 -14.23
CA SER A 2 -5.97 0.49 -14.31
C SER A 2 -4.89 1.56 -14.41
N GLY A 3 -5.15 2.70 -15.08
CA GLY A 3 -4.14 3.76 -15.24
C GLY A 3 -3.76 4.47 -13.93
N LYS A 4 -4.69 4.60 -12.97
CA LYS A 4 -4.39 5.23 -11.67
C LYS A 4 -3.50 4.35 -10.78
N LEU A 5 -3.63 3.02 -10.92
CA LEU A 5 -2.85 2.04 -10.18
C LEU A 5 -1.42 1.92 -10.70
N GLN A 6 -1.24 1.90 -12.03
CA GLN A 6 0.09 1.92 -12.66
C GLN A 6 0.85 3.21 -12.31
N ASN A 7 0.17 4.35 -12.30
CA ASN A 7 0.79 5.61 -11.87
C ASN A 7 1.18 5.57 -10.38
N ALA A 8 0.35 5.00 -9.51
CA ALA A 8 0.68 4.86 -8.10
C ALA A 8 1.91 3.95 -7.88
N GLU A 9 2.04 2.87 -8.65
CA GLU A 9 3.21 1.99 -8.61
C GLU A 9 4.49 2.71 -9.07
N ALA A 10 4.41 3.49 -10.15
CA ALA A 10 5.54 4.27 -10.64
C ALA A 10 6.00 5.32 -9.63
N VAL A 11 5.07 6.09 -9.05
CA VAL A 11 5.38 7.10 -8.01
C VAL A 11 5.95 6.44 -6.77
N PHE A 12 5.43 5.26 -6.39
CA PHE A 12 5.94 4.50 -5.26
C PHE A 12 7.38 3.99 -5.49
N ALA A 13 7.67 3.50 -6.70
CA ALA A 13 9.01 3.08 -7.08
C ALA A 13 10.01 4.26 -7.13
N GLU A 14 9.57 5.41 -7.65
CA GLU A 14 10.36 6.64 -7.70
C GLU A 14 10.72 7.13 -6.29
N MET A 15 9.74 7.22 -5.39
CA MET A 15 9.97 7.63 -4.00
C MET A 15 11.03 6.76 -3.31
N ARG A 16 11.02 5.45 -3.60
CA ARG A 16 12.02 4.49 -3.09
C ARG A 16 13.41 4.72 -3.69
N ASN A 17 13.51 5.00 -4.99
CA ASN A 17 14.78 5.28 -5.65
C ASN A 17 15.47 6.52 -5.06
N TYR A 18 14.69 7.48 -4.56
CA TYR A 18 15.22 8.65 -3.86
C TYR A 18 15.59 8.40 -2.39
N GLY A 19 15.46 7.16 -1.89
CA GLY A 19 15.77 6.82 -0.50
C GLY A 19 14.83 7.50 0.51
N LEU A 20 13.68 8.00 0.06
CA LEU A 20 12.72 8.63 0.94
C LEU A 20 12.07 7.56 1.82
N PRO A 21 11.97 7.76 3.14
CA PRO A 21 11.25 6.85 4.00
C PRO A 21 9.78 6.85 3.56
N SER A 22 9.35 5.74 2.96
CA SER A 22 7.97 5.48 2.58
C SER A 22 7.10 5.59 3.83
N SER A 23 6.48 6.75 4.04
CA SER A 23 5.67 6.99 5.23
C SER A 23 4.44 6.08 5.22
N ALA A 24 3.91 5.76 6.40
CA ALA A 24 2.72 4.92 6.51
C ALA A 24 1.54 5.43 5.66
N VAL A 25 1.47 6.75 5.45
CA VAL A 25 0.46 7.41 4.61
C VAL A 25 0.54 6.95 3.15
N VAL A 26 1.75 6.81 2.59
CA VAL A 26 1.94 6.40 1.18
C VAL A 26 1.56 4.93 0.98
N TYR A 27 1.99 4.07 1.90
CA TYR A 27 1.60 2.66 1.90
C TYR A 27 0.09 2.49 2.04
N ASN A 28 -0.52 3.19 3.00
CA ASN A 28 -1.96 3.17 3.22
C ASN A 28 -2.74 3.63 2.00
N ALA A 29 -2.33 4.72 1.35
CA ALA A 29 -2.98 5.22 0.15
C ALA A 29 -2.91 4.20 -1.00
N TYR A 30 -1.76 3.55 -1.18
CA TYR A 30 -1.57 2.57 -2.25
C TYR A 30 -2.37 1.28 -2.00
N ILE A 31 -2.33 0.75 -0.79
CA ILE A 31 -3.12 -0.44 -0.37
C ILE A 31 -4.62 -0.18 -0.53
N ASN A 32 -5.11 0.99 -0.10
CA ASN A 32 -6.52 1.36 -0.27
C ASN A 32 -6.93 1.45 -1.75
N GLY A 33 -6.04 1.98 -2.61
CA GLY A 33 -6.24 2.00 -4.06
C GLY A 33 -6.35 0.59 -4.66
N LEU A 34 -5.48 -0.32 -4.24
CA LEU A 34 -5.47 -1.72 -4.67
C LEU A 34 -6.74 -2.46 -4.23
N MET A 35 -7.15 -2.31 -2.98
CA MET A 35 -8.40 -2.90 -2.45
C MET A 35 -9.64 -2.40 -3.19
N LYS A 36 -9.74 -1.08 -3.44
CA LYS A 36 -10.86 -0.51 -4.23
C LYS A 36 -10.88 -1.00 -5.68
N GLY A 37 -9.71 -1.32 -6.22
CA GLY A 37 -9.56 -1.93 -7.55
C GLY A 37 -9.78 -3.44 -7.60
N GLY A 38 -10.04 -4.09 -6.46
CA GLY A 38 -10.21 -5.55 -6.36
C GLY A 38 -8.90 -6.34 -6.42
N ASN A 39 -7.74 -5.67 -6.38
CA ASN A 39 -6.43 -6.33 -6.44
C ASN A 39 -5.94 -6.69 -5.03
N PHE A 40 -6.63 -7.63 -4.39
CA PHE A 40 -6.37 -8.00 -2.99
C PHE A 40 -4.98 -8.64 -2.79
N ASP A 41 -4.55 -9.53 -3.70
CA ASP A 41 -3.23 -10.18 -3.63
C ASP A 41 -2.09 -9.16 -3.60
N LYS A 42 -2.19 -8.14 -4.46
CA LYS A 42 -1.19 -7.06 -4.53
C LYS A 42 -1.27 -6.15 -3.31
N ALA A 43 -2.47 -5.91 -2.77
CA ALA A 43 -2.65 -5.16 -1.53
C ALA A 43 -1.95 -5.86 -0.35
N GLU A 44 -2.04 -7.19 -0.27
CA GLU A 44 -1.33 -8.00 0.72
C GLU A 44 0.19 -7.93 0.53
N GLU A 45 0.69 -8.06 -0.70
CA GLU A 45 2.13 -7.95 -1.01
C GLU A 45 2.70 -6.61 -0.52
N ILE A 46 2.03 -5.50 -0.84
CA ILE A 46 2.45 -4.15 -0.45
C ILE A 46 2.37 -3.99 1.07
N PHE A 47 1.39 -4.59 1.73
CA PHE A 47 1.27 -4.56 3.18
C PHE A 47 2.41 -5.33 3.88
N GLN A 48 2.76 -6.53 3.41
CA GLN A 48 3.90 -7.28 3.96
C GLN A 48 5.21 -6.52 3.77
N ARG A 49 5.33 -5.80 2.64
CA ARG A 49 6.47 -4.93 2.40
C ARG A 49 6.53 -3.73 3.35
N MET A 50 5.40 -3.09 3.66
CA MET A 50 5.32 -2.04 4.67
C MET A 50 5.87 -2.51 6.03
N LYS A 51 5.55 -3.75 6.43
CA LYS A 51 6.10 -4.36 7.65
C LYS A 51 7.61 -4.58 7.55
N LYS A 52 8.10 -5.10 6.42
CA LYS A 52 9.53 -5.38 6.20
C LYS A 52 10.38 -4.11 6.21
N ASP A 53 9.82 -3.01 5.70
CA ASP A 53 10.49 -1.70 5.71
C ASP A 53 10.46 -1.03 7.11
N GLY A 54 9.94 -1.71 8.13
CA GLY A 54 9.88 -1.21 9.52
C GLY A 54 8.91 -0.05 9.70
N CYS A 55 7.99 0.15 8.77
CA CYS A 55 7.07 1.27 8.80
C CYS A 55 6.04 1.06 9.93
N LYS A 56 5.86 2.06 10.78
CA LYS A 56 4.93 1.98 11.92
C LYS A 56 3.50 1.94 11.39
N LEU A 57 2.84 0.79 11.53
CA LEU A 57 1.44 0.60 11.19
C LEU A 57 0.56 1.60 11.94
N SER A 58 -0.37 2.25 11.24
CA SER A 58 -1.36 3.16 11.84
C SER A 58 -2.71 2.47 12.00
N ILE A 59 -3.65 3.13 12.69
CA ILE A 59 -5.04 2.65 12.83
C ILE A 59 -5.65 2.35 11.45
N GLU A 60 -5.37 3.19 10.45
CA GLU A 60 -5.81 2.97 9.06
C GLU A 60 -5.23 1.68 8.46
N SER A 61 -3.97 1.34 8.76
CA SER A 61 -3.35 0.10 8.29
C SER A 61 -4.07 -1.14 8.84
N TYR A 62 -4.49 -1.10 10.12
CA TYR A 62 -5.25 -2.20 10.72
C TYR A 62 -6.69 -2.29 10.19
N THR A 63 -7.36 -1.16 9.98
CA THR A 63 -8.69 -1.14 9.35
C THR A 63 -8.65 -1.74 7.93
N MET A 64 -7.59 -1.47 7.17
CA MET A 64 -7.40 -2.09 5.85
C MET A 64 -7.22 -3.61 5.94
N LEU A 65 -6.50 -4.12 6.95
CA LEU A 65 -6.35 -5.57 7.14
C LEU A 65 -7.64 -6.26 7.48
N ILE A 66 -8.44 -5.67 8.37
CA ILE A 66 -9.76 -6.23 8.73
C ILE A 66 -10.65 -6.31 7.48
N ASN A 67 -10.61 -5.28 6.62
CA ASN A 67 -11.35 -5.31 5.35
C ASN A 67 -10.77 -6.28 4.32
N LEU A 68 -9.46 -6.54 4.35
CA LEU A 68 -8.78 -7.46 3.42
C LEU A 68 -9.05 -8.93 3.79
N TYR A 69 -8.99 -9.28 5.08
CA TYR A 69 -9.14 -10.65 5.58
C TYR A 69 -10.56 -10.98 6.07
N GLY A 70 -11.40 -9.97 6.30
CA GLY A 70 -12.79 -10.14 6.78
C GLY A 70 -13.82 -10.33 5.67
N LYS A 71 -13.38 -10.54 4.43
CA LYS A 71 -14.24 -10.77 3.26
C LYS A 71 -14.06 -12.21 2.77
#